data_AF-A0A7C1XU53-F1
#
_entry.id   AF-A0A7C1XU53-F1
#
_cell.length_a   1.000
_cell.length_b   1.000
_cell.length_c   1.000
_cell.angle_alpha   90.00
_cell.angle_beta   90.00
_cell.angle_gamma   90.00
#
_symmetry.space_group_name_H-M   'P 1'
#
loop_
_entity.id
_entity.type
_entity.pdbx_description
1 polymer ?
#
loop_
_entity_poly.entity_id
_entity_poly.type
_entity_poly.pdbx_seq_one_letter_code
_entity_poly.pdbx_strand_id
1 'polypeptide(L)'
;MIKQEFDKFIKTTRTFLLITFFLTTTSACSSDKSFNLENHIGLYKLVDKKCDIVNDAFNPCDNTYFFEIVKGQFSGIKDSELAYVFWSGDPKIDPELQYTAQLIKHHTTLKATNNRLWLNKDSNTQEYLSFSKGKLNRYFVKYTIGNSGATRTIQYSLKPTLRANHPDFHLNYPENK
;
A
#
# COMPACT_ATOMS: atom_id res chain seq x y z
N MET A 1 65.19 -25.89 21.31
CA MET A 1 63.82 -26.42 21.52
C MET A 1 62.78 -25.37 21.08
N ILE A 2 62.93 -24.79 19.89
CA ILE A 2 62.16 -23.62 19.40
C ILE A 2 61.07 -24.05 18.40
N LYS A 3 61.15 -25.28 17.90
CA LYS A 3 60.29 -25.83 16.85
C LYS A 3 58.87 -26.18 17.33
N GLN A 4 58.71 -26.57 18.60
CA GLN A 4 57.40 -26.97 19.17
C GLN A 4 56.46 -25.79 19.45
N GLU A 5 56.99 -24.62 19.79
CA GLU A 5 56.18 -23.41 20.05
C GLU A 5 55.62 -22.82 18.75
N PHE A 6 56.39 -22.88 17.65
CA PHE A 6 55.96 -22.37 16.34
C PHE A 6 54.79 -23.17 15.75
N ASP A 7 54.79 -24.50 15.87
CA ASP A 7 53.72 -25.35 15.33
C ASP A 7 52.39 -25.14 16.08
N LYS A 8 52.44 -24.78 17.37
CA LYS A 8 51.26 -24.45 18.17
C LYS A 8 50.68 -23.09 17.78
N PHE A 9 51.52 -22.11 17.45
CA PHE A 9 51.09 -20.80 16.99
C PHE A 9 50.42 -20.84 15.61
N ILE A 10 50.93 -21.67 14.68
CA ILE A 10 50.37 -21.84 13.33
C ILE A 10 49.01 -22.57 13.36
N LYS A 11 48.81 -23.54 14.26
CA LYS A 11 47.51 -24.23 14.41
C LYS A 11 46.43 -23.32 15.00
N THR A 12 46.80 -22.46 15.93
CA THR A 12 45.82 -21.59 16.62
C THR A 12 45.36 -20.43 15.72
N THR A 13 46.27 -19.88 14.91
CA THR A 13 45.94 -18.81 13.93
C THR A 13 45.15 -19.32 12.72
N ARG A 14 45.40 -20.55 12.25
CA ARG A 14 44.56 -21.15 11.19
C ARG A 14 43.12 -21.44 11.62
N THR A 15 42.90 -21.74 12.90
CA THR A 15 41.55 -22.03 13.41
C THR A 15 40.71 -20.76 13.56
N PHE A 16 41.33 -19.62 13.88
CA PHE A 16 40.61 -18.35 14.03
C PHE A 16 40.33 -17.64 12.69
N LEU A 17 41.15 -17.84 11.66
CA LEU A 17 40.98 -17.19 10.36
C LEU A 17 39.95 -17.87 9.45
N LEU A 18 39.59 -19.13 9.75
CA LEU A 18 38.56 -19.89 9.02
C LEU A 18 37.15 -19.67 9.55
N ILE A 19 36.99 -19.13 10.76
CA ILE A 19 35.68 -18.94 11.40
C ILE A 19 35.05 -17.58 11.05
N THR A 20 35.85 -16.58 10.65
CA THR A 20 35.34 -15.23 10.32
C THR A 20 34.96 -15.02 8.85
N PHE A 21 35.15 -16.01 7.97
CA PHE A 21 34.81 -15.88 6.54
C PHE A 21 33.48 -16.55 6.12
N PHE A 22 32.67 -16.99 7.09
CA PHE A 22 31.34 -17.57 6.85
C PHE A 22 30.18 -16.70 7.38
N LEU A 23 30.36 -15.38 7.45
CA LEU A 23 29.23 -14.46 7.28
C LEU A 23 29.08 -14.16 5.79
N THR A 24 28.73 -15.19 5.02
CA THR A 24 28.11 -14.97 3.72
C THR A 24 26.85 -14.19 3.99
N THR A 25 26.88 -12.92 3.64
CA THR A 25 25.70 -12.06 3.53
C THR A 25 24.68 -12.82 2.72
N THR A 26 23.70 -13.41 3.38
CA THR A 26 22.45 -13.79 2.75
C THR A 26 21.76 -12.46 2.44
N SER A 27 22.25 -11.79 1.40
CA SER A 27 21.40 -10.94 0.61
C SER A 27 20.30 -11.88 0.13
N ALA A 28 19.21 -11.90 0.87
CA ALA A 28 17.93 -12.28 0.33
C ALA A 28 17.75 -11.35 -0.87
N CYS A 29 18.21 -11.80 -2.04
CA CYS A 29 17.64 -11.41 -3.30
C CYS A 29 16.17 -11.77 -3.14
N SER A 30 15.40 -10.79 -2.64
CA SER A 30 13.96 -10.74 -2.83
C SER A 30 13.81 -10.93 -4.33
N SER A 31 13.45 -12.14 -4.74
CA SER A 31 12.92 -12.33 -6.06
C SER A 31 11.65 -11.48 -6.07
N ASP A 32 11.78 -10.24 -6.55
CA ASP A 32 10.65 -9.34 -6.75
C ASP A 32 9.76 -10.00 -7.81
N LYS A 33 8.91 -10.93 -7.34
CA LYS A 33 7.87 -11.52 -8.17
C LYS A 33 7.02 -10.35 -8.65
N SER A 34 6.70 -10.35 -9.95
CA SER A 34 5.79 -9.35 -10.49
C SER A 34 4.52 -9.38 -9.65
N PHE A 35 4.15 -8.21 -9.13
CA PHE A 35 2.94 -8.05 -8.34
C PHE A 35 1.82 -7.66 -9.30
N ASN A 36 0.90 -8.58 -9.59
CA ASN A 36 -0.24 -8.24 -10.43
C ASN A 36 -1.38 -7.67 -9.57
N LEU A 37 -1.54 -6.35 -9.61
CA LEU A 37 -2.60 -5.64 -8.89
C LEU A 37 -4.00 -5.97 -9.43
N GLU A 38 -4.13 -6.44 -10.67
CA GLU A 38 -5.44 -6.83 -11.23
C GLU A 38 -6.09 -7.97 -10.42
N ASN A 39 -5.28 -8.81 -9.75
CA ASN A 39 -5.78 -9.86 -8.85
C ASN A 39 -6.47 -9.31 -7.58
N HIS A 40 -6.42 -8.00 -7.39
CA HIS A 40 -7.03 -7.28 -6.26
C HIS A 40 -8.10 -6.28 -6.74
N ILE A 41 -8.56 -6.37 -7.99
CA ILE A 41 -9.79 -5.68 -8.43
C ILE A 41 -10.95 -6.14 -7.54
N GLY A 42 -11.71 -5.18 -7.03
CA GLY A 42 -12.87 -5.45 -6.20
C GLY A 42 -13.15 -4.35 -5.17
N LEU A 43 -14.26 -4.54 -4.45
CA LEU A 43 -14.74 -3.63 -3.42
C LEU A 43 -14.25 -4.04 -2.04
N TYR A 44 -13.86 -3.04 -1.26
CA TYR A 44 -13.33 -3.18 0.09
C TYR A 44 -14.09 -2.26 1.03
N LYS A 45 -14.65 -2.82 2.10
CA LYS A 45 -15.21 -2.04 3.20
C LYS A 45 -14.07 -1.48 4.06
N LEU A 46 -14.19 -0.21 4.44
CA LEU A 46 -13.36 0.40 5.46
C LEU A 46 -13.79 -0.11 6.84
N VAL A 47 -12.93 -0.87 7.51
CA VAL A 47 -13.24 -1.44 8.85
C VAL A 47 -12.65 -0.62 9.99
N ASP A 48 -11.50 0.02 9.77
CA ASP A 48 -10.93 1.01 10.67
C ASP A 48 -10.44 2.20 9.86
N LYS A 49 -10.57 3.40 10.43
CA LYS A 49 -10.19 4.64 9.78
C LYS A 49 -9.39 5.49 10.75
N LYS A 50 -8.24 5.98 10.33
CA LYS A 50 -7.40 6.90 11.11
C LYS A 50 -7.03 8.08 10.23
N CYS A 51 -7.53 9.24 10.59
CA CYS A 51 -7.22 10.49 9.93
C CYS A 51 -6.56 11.43 10.94
N ASP A 52 -5.36 11.87 10.63
CA ASP A 52 -4.67 12.95 11.32
C ASP A 52 -4.70 14.17 10.40
N ILE A 53 -5.58 15.10 10.72
CA ILE A 53 -5.94 16.24 9.87
C ILE A 53 -6.01 17.46 10.79
N VAL A 54 -5.47 18.57 10.32
CA VAL A 54 -5.54 19.86 11.02
C VAL A 54 -7.00 20.23 11.29
N ASN A 55 -7.28 20.74 12.49
CA ASN A 55 -8.61 21.20 12.92
C ASN A 55 -9.24 22.12 11.85
N ASP A 56 -10.56 22.01 11.69
CA ASP A 56 -11.41 22.75 10.72
C ASP A 56 -11.30 22.35 9.23
N ALA A 57 -10.48 21.35 8.89
CA ALA A 57 -10.48 20.78 7.54
C ALA A 57 -11.43 19.59 7.39
N PHE A 58 -11.94 19.38 6.16
CA PHE A 58 -12.74 18.20 5.83
C PHE A 58 -12.01 16.90 6.19
N ASN A 59 -12.70 16.02 6.93
CA ASN A 59 -12.19 14.73 7.34
C ASN A 59 -12.80 13.60 6.49
N PRO A 60 -12.06 13.03 5.52
CA PRO A 60 -12.57 11.96 4.67
C PRO A 60 -12.86 10.67 5.45
N CYS A 61 -12.33 10.49 6.67
CA CYS A 61 -12.65 9.31 7.47
C CYS A 61 -14.13 9.25 7.88
N ASP A 62 -14.80 10.39 8.05
CA ASP A 62 -16.16 10.41 8.61
C ASP A 62 -17.16 9.84 7.60
N ASN A 63 -17.00 10.19 6.32
CA ASN A 63 -18.01 9.93 5.30
C ASN A 63 -17.59 8.95 4.20
N THR A 64 -16.39 8.34 4.27
CA THR A 64 -15.94 7.32 3.31
C THR A 64 -16.28 5.91 3.80
N TYR A 65 -16.95 5.09 2.98
CA TYR A 65 -17.41 3.76 3.38
C TYR A 65 -16.67 2.64 2.67
N PHE A 66 -16.35 2.84 1.38
CA PHE A 66 -15.70 1.83 0.57
C PHE A 66 -14.47 2.37 -0.17
N PHE A 67 -13.53 1.47 -0.38
CA PHE A 67 -12.41 1.60 -1.30
C PHE A 67 -12.61 0.55 -2.38
N GLU A 68 -12.42 0.90 -3.64
CA GLU A 68 -12.54 -0.04 -4.75
C GLU A 68 -11.29 0.02 -5.62
N ILE A 69 -10.81 -1.13 -6.10
CA ILE A 69 -9.88 -1.19 -7.22
C ILE A 69 -10.68 -1.66 -8.43
N VAL A 70 -10.59 -0.90 -9.52
CA VAL A 70 -11.41 -1.08 -10.71
C VAL A 70 -10.58 -0.89 -11.96
N LYS A 71 -11.09 -1.41 -13.07
CA LYS A 71 -10.51 -1.21 -14.40
C LYS A 71 -11.48 -0.39 -15.25
N GLY A 72 -11.00 0.69 -15.86
CA GLY A 72 -11.84 1.60 -16.65
C GLY A 72 -12.98 2.24 -15.85
N GLN A 73 -14.04 2.64 -16.57
CA GLN A 73 -15.34 3.05 -16.02
C GLN A 73 -15.40 4.37 -15.25
N PHE A 74 -14.33 5.15 -15.16
CA PHE A 74 -14.34 6.44 -14.46
C PHE A 74 -13.77 7.55 -15.33
N SER A 75 -14.26 8.77 -15.11
CA SER A 75 -13.84 9.94 -15.89
C SER A 75 -12.32 10.08 -15.91
N GLY A 76 -11.73 10.14 -17.11
CA GLY A 76 -10.29 10.26 -17.31
C GLY A 76 -9.47 8.96 -17.15
N ILE A 77 -10.12 7.81 -17.00
CA ILE A 77 -9.47 6.49 -16.88
C ILE A 77 -9.94 5.59 -18.02
N LYS A 78 -9.01 5.08 -18.83
CA LYS A 78 -9.32 4.20 -19.97
C LYS A 78 -9.66 2.78 -19.52
N ASP A 79 -10.35 2.03 -20.37
CA ASP A 79 -10.73 0.63 -20.13
C ASP A 79 -9.55 -0.32 -19.87
N SER A 80 -8.35 0.03 -20.33
CA SER A 80 -7.13 -0.74 -20.07
C SER A 80 -6.39 -0.31 -18.80
N GLU A 81 -6.84 0.75 -18.13
CA GLU A 81 -6.17 1.35 -16.98
C GLU A 81 -6.85 0.95 -15.67
N LEU A 82 -6.06 0.85 -14.60
CA LEU A 82 -6.56 0.63 -13.24
C LEU A 82 -6.73 1.96 -12.50
N ALA A 83 -7.75 2.03 -11.68
CA ALA A 83 -7.96 3.10 -10.73
C ALA A 83 -8.25 2.55 -9.33
N TYR A 84 -8.01 3.39 -8.33
CA TYR A 84 -8.66 3.21 -7.04
C TYR A 84 -9.73 4.28 -6.85
N VAL A 85 -10.80 3.90 -6.14
CA VAL A 85 -11.99 4.74 -5.95
C VAL A 85 -12.34 4.77 -4.46
N PHE A 86 -12.62 5.97 -3.94
CA PHE A 86 -13.27 6.16 -2.65
C PHE A 86 -14.75 6.44 -2.85
N TRP A 87 -15.59 5.68 -2.15
CA TRP A 87 -17.04 5.87 -2.12
C TRP A 87 -17.44 6.56 -0.82
N SER A 88 -17.97 7.76 -0.94
CA SER A 88 -18.21 8.66 0.20
C SER A 88 -19.54 9.40 0.06
N GLY A 89 -20.14 9.74 1.20
CA GLY A 89 -21.43 10.43 1.26
C GLY A 89 -22.02 10.40 2.67
N ASP A 90 -23.24 10.89 2.83
CA ASP A 90 -24.03 10.68 4.05
C ASP A 90 -25.29 9.88 3.70
N PRO A 91 -25.31 8.55 3.95
CA PRO A 91 -26.45 7.69 3.64
C PRO A 91 -27.77 8.09 4.29
N LYS A 92 -27.72 8.91 5.36
CA LYS A 92 -28.93 9.43 6.01
C LYS A 92 -29.57 10.57 5.23
N ILE A 93 -28.77 11.27 4.44
CA ILE A 93 -29.19 12.39 3.58
C ILE A 93 -29.45 11.87 2.16
N ASP A 94 -28.51 11.10 1.63
CA ASP A 94 -28.56 10.51 0.31
C ASP A 94 -27.94 9.10 0.35
N PRO A 95 -28.72 8.02 0.10
CA PRO A 95 -28.19 6.66 0.06
C PRO A 95 -27.21 6.43 -1.09
N GLU A 96 -27.17 7.34 -2.08
CA GLU A 96 -26.25 7.30 -3.21
C GLU A 96 -24.89 7.92 -2.86
N LEU A 97 -23.90 7.04 -2.68
CA LEU A 97 -22.51 7.43 -2.45
C LEU A 97 -21.88 7.98 -3.73
N GLN A 98 -21.25 9.15 -3.58
CA GLN A 98 -20.44 9.77 -4.61
C GLN A 98 -19.02 9.19 -4.60
N TYR A 99 -18.27 9.42 -5.67
CA TYR A 99 -16.92 8.86 -5.82
C TYR A 99 -15.83 9.91 -5.97
N THR A 100 -14.63 9.53 -5.56
CA THR A 100 -13.38 10.12 -6.05
C THR A 100 -12.51 9.01 -6.60
N ALA A 101 -12.15 9.09 -7.87
CA ALA A 101 -11.33 8.09 -8.56
C ALA A 101 -9.94 8.64 -8.85
N GLN A 102 -8.90 7.82 -8.70
CA GLN A 102 -7.54 8.15 -9.10
C GLN A 102 -6.92 7.03 -9.92
N LEU A 103 -6.31 7.43 -11.05
CA LEU A 103 -5.56 6.54 -11.93
C LEU A 103 -4.33 5.97 -11.20
N ILE A 104 -4.19 4.64 -11.24
CA ILE A 104 -2.98 3.93 -10.82
C ILE A 104 -2.01 3.89 -12.01
N LYS A 105 -1.14 4.91 -12.07
CA LYS A 105 -0.15 5.04 -13.14
C LYS A 105 0.79 3.83 -13.18
N HIS A 106 1.10 3.37 -14.38
CA HIS A 106 2.05 2.27 -14.63
C HIS A 106 1.73 0.98 -13.83
N HIS A 107 0.45 0.70 -13.56
CA HIS A 107 0.03 -0.42 -12.74
C HIS A 107 0.60 -1.80 -13.15
N THR A 108 0.92 -2.00 -14.43
CA THR A 108 1.52 -3.24 -14.96
C THR A 108 2.99 -3.43 -14.59
N THR A 109 3.70 -2.37 -14.19
CA THR A 109 5.12 -2.41 -13.86
C THR A 109 5.41 -2.14 -12.39
N LEU A 110 4.37 -1.87 -11.58
CA LEU A 110 4.51 -1.66 -10.15
C LEU A 110 5.02 -2.94 -9.46
N LYS A 111 5.92 -2.75 -8.49
CA LYS A 111 6.47 -3.83 -7.66
C LYS A 111 6.06 -3.61 -6.22
N ALA A 112 5.60 -4.67 -5.56
CA ALA A 112 5.39 -4.65 -4.13
C ALA A 112 6.73 -4.88 -3.40
N THR A 113 7.08 -4.01 -2.47
CA THR A 113 8.26 -4.12 -1.61
C THR A 113 7.84 -4.13 -0.15
N ASN A 114 8.33 -5.08 0.65
CA ASN A 114 7.94 -5.22 2.06
C ASN A 114 6.41 -5.25 2.27
N ASN A 115 5.71 -5.98 1.39
CA ASN A 115 4.23 -6.04 1.34
C ASN A 115 3.53 -4.69 1.09
N ARG A 116 4.20 -3.72 0.48
CA ARG A 116 3.63 -2.43 0.10
C ARG A 116 3.77 -2.21 -1.40
N LEU A 117 2.67 -1.83 -2.05
CA LEU A 117 2.68 -1.31 -3.41
C LEU A 117 2.63 0.21 -3.34
N TRP A 118 3.73 0.87 -3.69
CA TRP A 118 3.81 2.33 -3.67
C TRP A 118 3.08 2.90 -4.87
N LEU A 119 2.11 3.77 -4.60
CA LEU A 119 1.35 4.52 -5.60
C LEU A 119 2.01 5.88 -5.87
N ASN A 120 2.49 6.52 -4.80
CA ASN A 120 3.33 7.70 -4.86
C ASN A 120 4.38 7.65 -3.73
N LYS A 121 5.60 8.07 -4.04
CA LYS A 121 6.68 8.21 -3.07
C LYS A 121 7.60 9.35 -3.51
N ASP A 122 7.21 10.56 -3.16
CA ASP A 122 7.99 11.78 -3.38
C ASP A 122 8.32 12.47 -2.04
N SER A 123 8.97 13.64 -2.09
CA SER A 123 9.38 14.38 -0.89
C SER A 123 8.21 14.88 -0.05
N ASN A 124 7.05 15.05 -0.66
CA ASN A 124 5.86 15.65 -0.06
C ASN A 124 4.74 14.63 0.16
N THR A 125 4.79 13.46 -0.49
CA THR A 125 3.71 12.48 -0.52
C THR A 125 4.24 11.06 -0.41
N GLN A 126 3.64 10.30 0.51
CA GLN A 126 3.82 8.87 0.65
C GLN A 126 2.46 8.20 0.56
N GLU A 127 2.23 7.46 -0.52
CA GLU A 127 0.97 6.76 -0.77
C GLU A 127 1.25 5.31 -1.16
N TYR A 128 0.59 4.38 -0.47
CA TYR A 128 0.75 2.96 -0.77
C TYR A 128 -0.45 2.11 -0.36
N LEU A 129 -0.59 0.98 -1.04
CA LEU A 129 -1.43 -0.13 -0.65
C LEU A 129 -0.59 -1.14 0.14
N SER A 130 -1.11 -1.67 1.25
CA SER A 130 -0.44 -2.76 1.98
C SER A 130 -1.18 -4.08 1.85
N PHE A 131 -0.38 -5.13 1.85
CA PHE A 131 -0.84 -6.50 1.72
C PHE A 131 -0.46 -7.29 2.97
N SER A 132 -1.34 -8.20 3.39
CA SER A 132 -1.02 -9.19 4.42
C SER A 132 -1.50 -10.55 3.93
N LYS A 133 -0.60 -11.54 3.98
CA LYS A 133 -0.86 -12.89 3.46
C LYS A 133 -1.40 -12.86 2.01
N GLY A 134 -0.85 -11.98 1.17
CA GLY A 134 -1.24 -11.82 -0.24
C GLY A 134 -2.55 -11.06 -0.48
N LYS A 135 -3.27 -10.61 0.56
CA LYS A 135 -4.54 -9.88 0.43
C LYS A 135 -4.35 -8.39 0.71
N LEU A 136 -4.97 -7.54 -0.10
CA LEU A 136 -5.06 -6.11 0.18
C LEU A 136 -5.78 -5.90 1.51
N ASN A 137 -5.15 -5.18 2.43
CA ASN A 137 -5.71 -4.97 3.76
C ASN A 137 -5.57 -3.54 4.28
N ARG A 138 -4.87 -2.65 3.55
CA ARG A 138 -4.71 -1.26 3.98
C ARG A 138 -4.47 -0.32 2.80
N TYR A 139 -5.06 0.86 2.89
CA TYR A 139 -4.65 2.05 2.17
C TYR A 139 -3.99 3.03 3.15
N PHE A 140 -2.91 3.67 2.72
CA PHE A 140 -2.24 4.72 3.48
C PHE A 140 -1.84 5.85 2.54
N VAL A 141 -2.09 7.08 2.97
CA VAL A 141 -1.50 8.26 2.37
C VAL A 141 -1.05 9.23 3.47
N LYS A 142 0.13 9.81 3.28
CA LYS A 142 0.62 10.95 4.04
C LYS A 142 1.08 12.00 3.06
N TYR A 143 0.63 13.24 3.23
CA TYR A 143 1.05 14.35 2.39
C TYR A 143 1.27 15.63 3.19
N THR A 144 2.21 16.44 2.74
CA THR A 144 2.49 17.77 3.29
C THR A 144 1.51 18.78 2.70
N ILE A 145 0.93 19.64 3.55
CA ILE A 145 0.00 20.69 3.17
C ILE A 145 0.59 22.08 3.42
N GLY A 146 0.48 22.94 2.41
CA GLY A 146 0.89 24.35 2.48
C GLY A 146 2.39 24.55 2.66
N ASN A 147 2.79 25.82 2.78
CA ASN A 147 4.19 26.22 2.94
C ASN A 147 4.72 26.01 4.37
N SER A 148 3.85 25.68 5.33
CA SER A 148 4.19 25.51 6.74
C SER A 148 4.75 24.14 7.09
N GLY A 149 4.75 23.17 6.15
CA GLY A 149 5.26 21.83 6.38
C GLY A 149 4.36 20.93 7.23
N ALA A 150 3.12 21.35 7.52
CA ALA A 150 2.16 20.51 8.23
C ALA A 150 1.83 19.25 7.41
N THR A 151 1.61 18.12 8.08
CA THR A 151 1.31 16.85 7.39
C THR A 151 -0.09 16.38 7.69
N ARG A 152 -0.76 15.83 6.68
CA ARG A 152 -2.00 15.06 6.84
C ARG A 152 -1.72 13.59 6.62
N THR A 153 -2.33 12.74 7.43
CA THR A 153 -2.24 11.29 7.29
C THR A 153 -3.63 10.69 7.24
N ILE A 154 -3.87 9.81 6.28
CA ILE A 154 -5.10 9.03 6.17
C ILE A 154 -4.70 7.56 6.06
N GLN A 155 -5.30 6.73 6.90
CA GLN A 155 -5.11 5.29 6.90
C GLN A 155 -6.46 4.58 7.01
N TYR A 156 -6.66 3.62 6.12
CA TYR A 156 -7.84 2.76 6.10
C TYR A 156 -7.43 1.29 6.22
N SER A 157 -8.00 0.58 7.18
CA SER A 157 -8.02 -0.89 7.19
C SER A 157 -9.10 -1.36 6.22
N LEU A 158 -8.75 -2.28 5.31
CA LEU A 158 -9.60 -2.72 4.22
C LEU A 158 -9.98 -4.19 4.39
N LYS A 159 -11.27 -4.50 4.20
CA LYS A 159 -11.78 -5.88 4.15
C LYS A 159 -12.55 -6.10 2.85
N PRO A 160 -12.20 -7.11 2.03
CA PRO A 160 -12.95 -7.45 0.83
C PRO A 160 -14.45 -7.63 1.13
N THR A 161 -15.31 -7.11 0.26
CA THR A 161 -16.76 -7.24 0.36
C THR A 161 -17.42 -7.30 -1.02
N LEU A 162 -18.67 -7.74 -1.05
CA LEU A 162 -19.55 -7.63 -2.22
C LEU A 162 -20.56 -6.51 -1.99
N ARG A 163 -21.03 -5.88 -3.08
CA ARG A 163 -22.09 -4.85 -3.04
C ARG A 163 -23.38 -5.39 -2.42
N ALA A 164 -23.73 -6.64 -2.75
CA ALA A 164 -24.92 -7.30 -2.21
C ALA A 164 -24.96 -7.43 -0.68
N ASN A 165 -23.81 -7.29 0.00
CA ASN A 165 -23.75 -7.31 1.47
C ASN A 165 -24.13 -5.96 2.11
N HIS A 166 -24.33 -4.92 1.31
CA HIS A 166 -24.58 -3.54 1.74
C HIS A 166 -25.76 -2.95 0.93
N PRO A 167 -26.97 -3.53 1.03
CA PRO A 167 -28.11 -3.11 0.22
C PRO A 167 -28.57 -1.68 0.51
N ASP A 168 -28.22 -1.13 1.67
CA ASP A 168 -28.55 0.24 2.07
C ASP A 168 -27.65 1.31 1.41
N PHE A 169 -26.64 0.88 0.64
CA PHE A 169 -25.73 1.77 -0.06
C PHE A 169 -25.88 1.61 -1.57
N HIS A 170 -26.10 2.72 -2.26
CA HIS A 170 -26.00 2.79 -3.71
C HIS A 170 -24.67 3.45 -4.10
N LEU A 171 -23.96 2.88 -5.07
CA LEU A 171 -22.69 3.42 -5.55
C LEU A 171 -22.95 4.10 -6.89
N ASN A 172 -22.77 5.43 -6.94
CA ASN A 172 -23.00 6.23 -8.15
C ASN A 172 -21.91 6.02 -9.20
N TYR A 173 -21.94 4.89 -9.92
CA TYR A 173 -21.04 4.70 -11.07
C TYR A 173 -21.39 5.73 -12.14
N PRO A 174 -20.38 6.38 -12.76
CA PRO A 174 -20.68 7.24 -13.89
C PRO A 174 -21.28 6.39 -15.03
N GLU A 175 -22.29 6.95 -15.70
CA GLU A 175 -22.87 6.30 -16.87
C GLU A 175 -21.79 6.09 -17.93
N ASN A 176 -21.67 4.86 -18.45
CA ASN A 176 -20.83 4.58 -19.60
C ASN A 176 -21.39 5.38 -20.79
N LYS A 177 -20.73 6.47 -21.15
CA LYS A 177 -21.01 7.21 -22.39
C LYS A 177 -20.28 6.58 -23.56
#